data_AF-A0A856MHW5-F1
#
_entry.id   AF-A0A856MHW5-F1
#
_cell.length_a   1.000
_cell.length_b   1.000
_cell.length_c   1.000
_cell.angle_alpha   90.00
_cell.angle_beta   90.00
_cell.angle_gamma   90.00
#
_symmetry.space_group_name_H-M   'P 1'
#
loop_
_entity.id
_entity.type
_entity.pdbx_description
1 polymer ?
#
loop_
_entity_poly.entity_id
_entity_poly.type
_entity_poly.pdbx_seq_one_letter_code
_entity_poly.pdbx_strand_id
1 'polypeptide(L)' 'MFGLGWTEVGVIVLVAVVIFGPKKIPELGSALGKTLRGFKEELKNPSEDTNPEEEKQ' A
#
# COMPACT_ATOMS: atom_id res chain seq x y z
N MET A 1 -14.08 29.53 2.07
CA MET A 1 -12.91 30.32 2.50
C MET A 1 -11.69 29.45 2.82
N PHE A 2 -11.41 28.41 2.05
CA PHE A 2 -10.10 27.75 1.99
C PHE A 2 -10.14 26.86 0.74
N GLY A 3 -9.86 27.48 -0.41
CA GLY A 3 -9.66 26.73 -1.64
C GLY A 3 -8.31 26.07 -1.53
N LEU A 4 -8.26 24.85 -0.97
CA LEU A 4 -7.07 24.01 -1.02
C LEU A 4 -6.85 23.67 -2.49
N GLY A 5 -6.10 24.54 -3.17
CA GLY A 5 -5.69 24.32 -4.53
C GLY A 5 -4.61 23.24 -4.59
N TRP A 6 -4.34 22.79 -5.81
CA TRP A 6 -3.21 21.91 -6.08
C TRP A 6 -1.88 22.50 -5.58
N THR A 7 -1.78 23.83 -5.50
CA THR A 7 -0.62 24.56 -4.99
C THR A 7 -0.39 24.31 -3.50
N GLU A 8 -1.40 24.50 -2.64
CA GLU A 8 -1.28 24.28 -1.19
C GLU A 8 -0.95 22.81 -0.88
N VAL A 9 -1.58 21.87 -1.57
CA VAL A 9 -1.27 20.44 -1.46
C VAL A 9 0.18 20.18 -1.85
N GLY A 10 0.65 20.78 -2.94
CA GLY A 10 2.04 20.69 -3.37
C GLY A 10 3.04 21.19 -2.33
N VAL A 11 2.75 22.31 -1.67
CA VAL A 11 3.61 22.86 -0.60
C VAL A 11 3.68 21.92 0.60
N ILE A 12 2.54 21.36 1.02
CA ILE A 12 2.50 20.39 2.13
C ILE A 12 3.32 19.14 1.79
N VAL A 13 3.14 18.60 0.58
CA VAL A 13 3.91 17.45 0.10
C VAL A 13 5.40 17.76 0.05
N LEU A 14 5.79 18.96 -0.40
CA LEU A 14 7.19 19.38 -0.43
C LEU A 14 7.80 19.39 0.97
N VAL A 15 7.12 19.97 1.96
CA VAL A 15 7.59 19.99 3.35
C VAL A 15 7.68 18.56 3.91
N ALA A 16 6.68 17.71 3.65
CA ALA A 16 6.71 16.31 4.07
C ALA A 16 7.90 15.57 3.44
N VAL A 17 8.21 15.80 2.17
CA VAL A 17 9.36 15.21 1.48
C VAL A 17 10.68 15.71 2.04
N VAL A 18 10.78 16.95 2.51
CA VAL A 18 12.00 17.44 3.18
C VAL A 18 12.21 16.75 4.52
N ILE A 19 11.13 16.54 5.30
CA ILE A 19 11.21 15.90 6.62
C ILE A 19 11.48 14.39 6.50
N PHE A 20 10.72 13.69 5.66
CA PHE A 20 10.80 12.24 5.52
C PHE A 20 11.85 11.81 4.48
N GLY A 21 12.21 12.67 3.54
CA GLY A 21 13.09 12.37 2.43
C GLY A 21 12.35 11.78 1.22
N PRO A 22 12.76 12.10 -0.02
CA PRO A 22 12.08 11.62 -1.24
C PRO A 22 12.18 10.11 -1.44
N LYS A 23 13.16 9.45 -0.81
CA LYS A 23 13.31 7.99 -0.86
C LYS A 23 12.32 7.25 0.04
N LYS A 24 11.81 7.88 1.10
CA LYS A 24 10.88 7.22 2.05
C LYS A 24 9.47 7.08 1.50
N ILE A 25 9.04 8.00 0.63
CA ILE A 25 7.74 7.89 -0.05
C ILE A 25 7.60 6.60 -0.90
N PRO A 26 8.52 6.29 -1.84
CA PRO A 26 8.44 5.05 -2.61
C PRO A 26 8.73 3.80 -1.79
N GLU A 27 9.58 3.89 -0.75
CA GLU A 27 9.86 2.78 0.18
C GLU A 27 8.60 2.38 0.96
N LEU A 28 7.89 3.35 1.53
CA LEU A 28 6.60 3.16 2.20
C LEU A 28 5.52 2.67 1.23
N GLY A 29 5.43 3.27 0.03
CA GLY A 29 4.49 2.83 -1.00
C GLY A 29 4.75 1.39 -1.47
N SER A 30 6.01 0.98 -1.58
CA SER A 30 6.38 -0.39 -1.95
C SER A 30 6.03 -1.39 -0.86
N ALA A 31 6.26 -1.03 0.41
CA ALA A 31 5.88 -1.86 1.56
C ALA A 31 4.36 -2.03 1.64
N LEU A 32 3.61 -0.93 1.62
CA LEU A 32 2.15 -0.93 1.63
C LEU A 32 1.58 -1.65 0.40
N GLY A 33 2.19 -1.47 -0.77
CA GLY A 33 1.77 -2.12 -2.01
C GLY A 33 1.91 -3.65 -1.96
N LYS A 34 2.98 -4.16 -1.37
CA LYS A 34 3.15 -5.60 -1.13
C LYS A 34 2.08 -6.14 -0.18
N THR A 35 1.84 -5.42 0.92
CA THR A 35 0.79 -5.76 1.89
C THR A 35 -0.59 -5.78 1.21
N LEU A 36 -0.99 -4.70 0.54
CA LEU A 36 -2.26 -4.60 -0.17
C LEU A 36 -2.41 -5.64 -1.27
N ARG A 37 -1.32 -6.02 -1.95
CA ARG A 37 -1.33 -7.09 -2.95
C ARG A 37 -1.64 -8.45 -2.31
N GLY A 38 -1.03 -8.78 -1.17
CA GLY A 38 -1.35 -9.99 -0.41
C GLY A 38 -2.80 -9.99 0.06
N PHE A 39 -3.27 -8.89 0.67
CA PHE A 39 -4.68 -8.73 1.06
C PHE A 39 -5.64 -8.92 -0.14
N LYS A 40 -5.31 -8.37 -1.30
CA LYS A 40 -6.14 -8.50 -2.51
C LYS A 40 -6.16 -9.93 -3.05
N GLU A 41 -5.07 -10.68 -2.90
CA GLU A 41 -4.96 -12.07 -3.35
C GLU A 41 -5.80 -12.99 -2.48
N GLU A 42 -5.74 -12.81 -1.17
CA GLU A 42 -6.53 -13.52 -0.16
C GLU A 42 -8.03 -13.22 -0.29
N LEU A 43 -8.39 -11.95 -0.53
CA LEU A 43 -9.78 -11.56 -0.80
C LEU A 43 -10.31 -12.07 -2.15
N LYS A 44 -9.44 -12.36 -3.12
CA LYS A 44 -9.82 -12.87 -4.44
C LYS A 44 -9.91 -14.40 -4.48
N ASN A 45 -9.21 -15.09 -3.58
CA ASN A 45 -9.26 -16.54 -3.40
C ASN A 45 -9.79 -16.94 -2.00
N PRO A 46 -10.98 -16.51 -1.58
CA PRO A 46 -11.56 -16.90 -0.29
C PRO A 46 -11.95 -18.39 -0.19
N SER A 47 -11.64 -19.19 -1.21
CA SER A 47 -12.10 -20.58 -1.36
C SER A 47 -10.98 -21.61 -1.53
N GLU A 48 -9.70 -21.25 -1.42
CA GLU A 48 -8.58 -22.21 -1.61
C GLU A 48 -7.90 -22.67 -0.30
N ASP A 49 -8.51 -22.44 0.86
CA ASP A 49 -8.10 -23.04 2.14
C ASP A 49 -8.94 -24.28 2.53
N THR A 50 -9.37 -25.07 1.54
CA THR A 50 -9.85 -26.44 1.78
C THR A 50 -9.35 -27.35 0.65
N ASN A 51 -8.06 -27.70 0.70
CA ASN A 51 -7.59 -28.94 0.09
C ASN A 51 -6.77 -29.75 1.11
N PRO A 52 -7.42 -30.55 1.97
CA PRO A 52 -6.73 -31.60 2.71
C PRO A 52 -6.60 -32.84 1.82
N GLU A 53 -5.79 -32.79 0.76
CA GLU A 53 -5.41 -33.98 -0.01
C GLU A 53 -3.91 -33.93 -0.31
N GLU A 54 -3.12 -34.27 0.71
CA GLU A 54 -1.83 -34.97 0.54
C GLU A 54 -1.44 -35.63 1.89
N GLU A 55 -2.22 -36.63 2.33
CA GLU A 55 -1.66 -37.76 3.08
C GLU A 55 -1.88 -39.02 2.25
N LYS A 56 -0.79 -39.43 1.60
CA LYS A 56 -0.71 -40.62 0.78
C LYS A 56 -0.47 -41.82 1.71
N GLN A 57 -1.52 -42.49 2.20
CA GLN A 57 -1.53 -43.91 2.63
C GLN A 57 -2.91 -44.54 2.44
#